data_AF-A0A357AF92-F1
#
_entry.id   AF-A0A357AF92-F1
#
_cell.length_a   1.000
_cell.length_b   1.000
_cell.length_c   1.000
_cell.angle_alpha   90.00
_cell.angle_beta   90.00
_cell.angle_gamma   90.00
#
_symmetry.space_group_name_H-M   'P 1'
#
loop_
_entity.id
_entity.type
_entity.pdbx_description
1 polymer ?
#
loop_
_entity_poly.entity_id
_entity_poly.type
_entity_poly.pdbx_seq_one_letter_code
_entity_poly.pdbx_strand_id
1 'polypeptide(L)'
;METILKLGFFSMANKVTDALGKSFPYILTGAVIAAIWIYFLFIVPKKSKRYESFSDYFHDVLNFRVMVTTGLAKILYIAFVIVLLVVGFVAMFAANFMVGLIGTIILQVLLRVTFELILVVFSIQENLLAIREQREFMEDEIQMSYDDEED
;
A
#
# COMPACT_ATOMS: atom_id res chain seq x y z
N MET A 1 -10.77 30.45 -6.10
CA MET A 1 -11.48 29.22 -6.54
C MET A 1 -11.25 28.02 -5.61
N GLU A 2 -10.14 27.95 -4.87
CA GLU A 2 -9.86 26.82 -3.95
C GLU A 2 -10.81 26.73 -2.74
N THR A 3 -11.30 27.87 -2.24
CA THR A 3 -12.19 27.92 -1.06
C THR A 3 -13.54 27.24 -1.31
N ILE A 4 -14.09 27.37 -2.52
CA ILE A 4 -15.39 26.77 -2.88
C ILE A 4 -15.25 25.25 -3.04
N LEU A 5 -14.12 24.80 -3.56
CA LEU A 5 -13.81 23.38 -3.75
C LEU A 5 -13.57 22.68 -2.40
N LYS A 6 -12.85 23.33 -1.47
CA LYS A 6 -12.73 22.88 -0.07
C LYS A 6 -14.08 22.85 0.65
N LEU A 7 -14.89 23.91 0.55
CA LEU A 7 -16.20 23.95 1.21
C LEU A 7 -17.16 22.87 0.69
N GLY A 8 -17.18 22.64 -0.63
CA GLY A 8 -18.02 21.63 -1.27
C GLY A 8 -17.60 20.19 -0.93
N PHE A 9 -16.29 19.91 -0.95
CA PHE A 9 -15.77 18.58 -0.66
C PHE A 9 -15.94 18.19 0.81
N PHE A 10 -15.67 19.11 1.76
CA PHE A 10 -15.87 18.82 3.18
C PHE A 10 -17.35 18.68 3.55
N SER A 11 -18.23 19.52 3.00
CA SER A 11 -19.68 19.37 3.16
C SER A 11 -20.17 18.02 2.64
N MET A 12 -19.65 17.59 1.50
CA MET A 12 -19.95 16.28 0.93
C MET A 12 -19.41 15.14 1.80
N ALA A 13 -18.16 15.22 2.26
CA ALA A 13 -17.56 14.23 3.13
C ALA A 13 -18.39 14.05 4.42
N ASN A 14 -18.88 15.15 5.00
CA ASN A 14 -19.79 15.10 6.14
C ASN A 14 -21.11 14.40 5.80
N LYS A 15 -21.75 14.71 4.66
CA LYS A 15 -22.98 14.02 4.23
C LYS A 15 -22.78 12.52 3.98
N VAL A 16 -21.66 12.14 3.37
CA VAL A 16 -21.33 10.72 3.12
C VAL A 16 -21.04 10.02 4.44
N THR A 17 -20.31 10.67 5.35
CA THR A 17 -20.01 10.13 6.67
C THR A 17 -21.28 10.02 7.53
N ASP A 18 -22.19 10.98 7.44
CA ASP A 18 -23.49 10.95 8.12
C ASP A 18 -24.42 9.86 7.55
N ALA A 19 -24.42 9.67 6.24
CA ALA A 19 -25.19 8.61 5.57
C ALA A 19 -24.62 7.21 5.85
N LEU A 20 -23.30 7.08 5.95
CA LEU A 20 -22.65 5.89 6.45
C LEU A 20 -22.85 5.76 7.97
N GLY A 21 -23.12 6.86 8.66
CA GLY A 21 -23.45 6.94 10.07
C GLY A 21 -22.49 6.16 10.95
N LYS A 22 -23.03 5.40 11.89
CA LYS A 22 -22.25 4.51 12.76
C LYS A 22 -21.58 3.35 12.01
N SER A 23 -21.92 3.11 10.74
CA SER A 23 -21.40 2.00 9.93
C SER A 23 -20.02 2.28 9.33
N PHE A 24 -19.65 3.55 9.17
CA PHE A 24 -18.33 3.96 8.64
C PHE A 24 -17.13 3.30 9.34
N PRO A 25 -17.02 3.33 10.69
CA PRO A 25 -15.90 2.67 11.37
C PRO A 25 -15.86 1.17 11.09
N TYR A 26 -17.02 0.50 11.03
CA TYR A 26 -17.08 -0.94 10.74
C TYR A 26 -16.63 -1.27 9.33
N ILE A 27 -16.99 -0.45 8.33
CA ILE A 27 -16.55 -0.59 6.94
C ILE A 27 -15.04 -0.38 6.85
N LEU A 28 -14.51 0.63 7.55
CA LEU A 28 -13.08 0.89 7.58
C LEU A 28 -12.30 -0.24 8.26
N THR A 29 -12.74 -0.71 9.43
CA THR A 29 -12.12 -1.87 10.09
C THR A 29 -12.27 -3.14 9.27
N GLY A 30 -13.42 -3.37 8.61
CA GLY A 30 -13.65 -4.51 7.74
C GLY A 30 -12.72 -4.48 6.52
N ALA A 31 -12.48 -3.31 5.94
CA ALA A 31 -11.52 -3.12 4.87
C ALA A 31 -10.08 -3.43 5.32
N VAL A 32 -9.68 -2.97 6.50
CA VAL A 32 -8.35 -3.28 7.08
C VAL A 32 -8.22 -4.78 7.35
N ILE A 33 -9.23 -5.41 7.96
CA ILE A 33 -9.23 -6.86 8.22
C ILE A 33 -9.18 -7.64 6.91
N ALA A 34 -9.96 -7.26 5.90
CA ALA A 34 -9.95 -7.90 4.59
C ALA A 34 -8.59 -7.74 3.88
N ALA A 35 -7.95 -6.57 3.98
CA ALA A 35 -6.60 -6.35 3.46
C ALA A 35 -5.57 -7.26 4.16
N ILE A 36 -5.66 -7.39 5.49
CA ILE A 36 -4.83 -8.31 6.28
C ILE A 36 -5.12 -9.77 5.89
N TRP A 37 -6.39 -10.13 5.69
CA TRP A 37 -6.78 -11.49 5.28
C TRP A 37 -6.25 -11.84 3.89
N ILE A 38 -6.35 -10.91 2.93
CA ILE A 38 -5.80 -11.08 1.58
C ILE A 38 -4.27 -11.18 1.65
N TYR A 39 -3.61 -10.38 2.51
CA TYR A 39 -2.18 -10.52 2.76
C TYR A 39 -1.81 -11.94 3.22
N PHE A 40 -2.51 -12.46 4.23
CA PHE A 40 -2.30 -13.82 4.72
C PHE A 40 -2.63 -14.89 3.68
N LEU A 41 -3.68 -14.71 2.86
CA LEU A 41 -4.11 -15.68 1.85
C LEU A 41 -3.14 -15.75 0.65
N PHE A 42 -2.58 -14.62 0.23
CA PHE A 42 -1.83 -14.50 -1.03
C PHE A 42 -0.31 -14.40 -0.86
N ILE A 43 0.18 -13.88 0.28
CA ILE A 43 1.62 -13.67 0.57
C ILE A 43 2.17 -14.63 1.65
N VAL A 44 1.40 -15.59 2.15
CA VAL A 44 1.96 -16.74 2.88
C VAL A 44 2.19 -17.90 1.90
N PRO A 45 3.25 -17.93 1.07
CA PRO A 45 3.67 -19.17 0.48
C PRO A 45 4.29 -20.02 1.59
N LYS A 46 3.59 -21.12 1.93
CA LYS A 46 4.15 -22.41 2.39
C LYS A 46 5.64 -22.36 2.80
N LYS A 47 5.94 -21.91 4.01
CA LYS A 47 7.22 -22.22 4.66
C LYS A 47 6.94 -22.82 6.03
N SER A 48 7.34 -24.08 6.16
CA SER A 48 7.13 -25.01 7.26
C SER A 48 7.98 -24.67 8.49
N LYS A 49 7.86 -23.48 9.07
CA LYS A 49 8.42 -23.24 10.40
C LYS A 49 7.41 -22.54 11.30
N ARG A 50 7.19 -23.22 12.44
CA ARG A 50 6.29 -22.89 13.53
C ARG A 50 6.88 -21.67 14.26
N TYR A 51 6.30 -20.49 14.03
CA TYR A 51 6.54 -19.33 14.89
C TYR A 51 5.41 -19.25 15.92
N GLU A 52 5.78 -19.04 17.18
CA GLU A 52 4.88 -19.07 18.33
C GLU A 52 4.30 -17.71 18.73
N SER A 53 4.57 -16.61 18.01
CA SER A 53 4.04 -15.30 18.41
C SER A 53 3.76 -14.37 17.23
N PHE A 54 2.53 -13.85 17.16
CA PHE A 54 2.10 -12.86 16.15
C PHE A 54 2.92 -11.56 16.20
N SER A 55 3.50 -11.22 17.36
CA SER A 55 4.33 -10.02 17.55
C SER A 55 5.65 -10.08 16.77
N ASP A 56 6.32 -11.23 16.78
CA ASP A 56 7.59 -11.41 16.05
C ASP A 56 7.36 -11.42 14.54
N TYR A 57 6.21 -11.95 14.09
CA TYR A 57 5.80 -11.82 12.70
C TYR A 57 5.53 -10.38 12.30
N PHE A 58 4.86 -9.55 13.11
CA PHE A 58 4.66 -8.14 12.77
C PHE A 58 5.98 -7.39 12.67
N HIS A 59 6.95 -7.70 13.53
CA HIS A 59 8.27 -7.06 13.48
C HIS A 59 9.11 -7.54 12.30
N ASP A 60 9.02 -8.81 11.90
CA ASP A 60 9.73 -9.40 10.75
C ASP A 60 9.07 -9.04 9.41
N VAL A 61 7.75 -8.87 9.44
CA VAL A 61 6.96 -8.17 8.41
C VAL A 61 7.49 -6.74 8.36
N LEU A 62 7.26 -5.86 9.34
CA LEU A 62 7.72 -4.46 9.31
C LEU A 62 9.22 -4.22 9.03
N ASN A 63 10.11 -5.19 9.28
CA ASN A 63 11.54 -5.13 8.93
C ASN A 63 11.80 -5.46 7.44
N PHE A 64 11.03 -4.80 6.57
CA PHE A 64 10.96 -4.98 5.13
C PHE A 64 12.08 -4.28 4.37
N ARG A 65 13.26 -4.90 4.33
CA ARG A 65 14.30 -4.41 3.43
C ARG A 65 14.10 -4.85 1.96
N VAL A 66 13.41 -5.98 1.69
CA VAL A 66 13.34 -6.56 0.32
C VAL A 66 11.97 -7.17 -0.05
N MET A 67 11.10 -7.58 0.89
CA MET A 67 9.94 -8.42 0.54
C MET A 67 8.56 -7.71 0.46
N VAL A 68 8.43 -6.44 0.88
CA VAL A 68 7.14 -5.70 0.82
C VAL A 68 7.05 -4.58 -0.15
N THR A 69 8.19 -4.14 -0.59
CA THR A 69 8.40 -2.91 -1.31
C THR A 69 7.65 -2.91 -2.66
N THR A 70 7.36 -4.08 -3.25
CA THR A 70 6.62 -4.14 -4.53
C THR A 70 5.31 -4.95 -4.51
N GLY A 71 5.28 -6.15 -3.92
CA GLY A 71 4.10 -7.05 -3.99
C GLY A 71 2.94 -6.65 -3.09
N LEU A 72 3.22 -6.32 -1.82
CA LEU A 72 2.21 -5.96 -0.84
C LEU A 72 1.55 -4.63 -1.15
N ALA A 73 2.35 -3.60 -1.48
CA ALA A 73 1.82 -2.29 -1.83
C ALA A 73 0.81 -2.35 -2.98
N LYS A 74 1.05 -3.25 -3.96
CA LYS A 74 0.15 -3.47 -5.11
C LYS A 74 -1.16 -4.15 -4.72
N ILE A 75 -1.12 -5.16 -3.85
CA ILE A 75 -2.32 -5.84 -3.33
C ILE A 75 -3.13 -4.88 -2.46
N LEU A 76 -2.45 -4.11 -1.61
CA LEU A 76 -3.07 -3.11 -0.75
C LEU A 76 -3.77 -2.02 -1.59
N TYR A 77 -3.13 -1.55 -2.66
CA TYR A 77 -3.73 -0.62 -3.61
C TYR A 77 -5.05 -1.16 -4.18
N ILE A 78 -5.07 -2.41 -4.67
CA ILE A 78 -6.29 -3.04 -5.23
C ILE A 78 -7.41 -3.10 -4.16
N ALA A 79 -7.07 -3.47 -2.92
CA ALA A 79 -8.04 -3.52 -1.83
C ALA A 79 -8.64 -2.13 -1.55
N PHE A 80 -7.81 -1.09 -1.45
CA PHE A 80 -8.28 0.28 -1.26
C PHE A 80 -9.13 0.78 -2.44
N VAL A 81 -8.77 0.47 -3.68
CA VAL A 81 -9.56 0.84 -4.87
C VAL A 81 -10.98 0.30 -4.77
N ILE A 82 -11.15 -0.98 -4.40
CA ILE A 82 -12.46 -1.62 -4.25
C ILE A 82 -13.28 -0.92 -3.15
N VAL A 83 -12.66 -0.66 -2.00
CA VAL A 83 -13.33 0.03 -0.87
C VAL A 83 -13.77 1.43 -1.28
N LEU A 84 -12.90 2.20 -1.95
CA LEU A 84 -13.24 3.52 -2.45
C LEU A 84 -14.36 3.49 -3.50
N LEU A 85 -14.44 2.43 -4.30
CA LEU A 85 -15.52 2.23 -5.26
C LEU A 85 -16.87 2.06 -4.53
N VAL A 86 -16.90 1.23 -3.48
CA VAL A 86 -18.10 1.05 -2.64
C VAL A 86 -18.49 2.34 -1.93
N VAL A 87 -17.53 3.04 -1.31
CA VAL A 87 -17.78 4.34 -0.66
C VAL A 87 -18.27 5.37 -1.66
N GLY A 88 -17.67 5.40 -2.85
CA GLY A 88 -18.08 6.29 -3.93
C GLY A 88 -19.50 6.03 -4.42
N PHE A 89 -19.89 4.76 -4.53
CA PHE A 89 -21.25 4.37 -4.86
C PHE A 89 -22.24 4.87 -3.80
N VAL A 90 -21.95 4.67 -2.51
CA VAL A 90 -22.78 5.21 -1.42
C VAL A 90 -22.86 6.75 -1.48
N ALA A 91 -21.74 7.40 -1.81
CA ALA A 91 -21.68 8.85 -1.91
C ALA A 91 -22.59 9.45 -2.99
N MET A 92 -22.82 8.72 -4.08
CA MET A 92 -23.77 9.13 -5.14
C MET A 92 -25.21 9.18 -4.64
N PHE A 93 -25.60 8.29 -3.72
CA PHE A 93 -26.95 8.26 -3.14
C PHE A 93 -27.10 9.21 -1.93
N ALA A 94 -26.03 9.39 -1.15
CA ALA A 94 -26.06 10.15 0.09
C ALA A 94 -25.97 11.68 -0.10
N ALA A 95 -25.10 12.15 -0.99
CA ALA A 95 -24.81 13.57 -1.12
C ALA A 95 -25.54 14.21 -2.30
N ASN A 96 -25.26 13.73 -3.51
CA ASN A 96 -25.83 14.12 -4.80
C ASN A 96 -25.09 13.32 -5.88
N PHE A 97 -25.78 12.81 -6.90
CA PHE A 97 -25.17 11.93 -7.91
C PHE A 97 -23.90 12.53 -8.56
N MET A 98 -23.97 13.77 -9.04
CA MET A 98 -22.83 14.45 -9.70
C MET A 98 -21.66 14.70 -8.76
N VAL A 99 -21.95 15.11 -7.51
CA VAL A 99 -20.91 15.37 -6.52
C VAL A 99 -20.28 14.05 -6.06
N GLY A 100 -21.11 13.01 -5.87
CA GLY A 100 -20.74 11.61 -5.63
C GLY A 100 -19.70 11.11 -6.63
N LEU A 101 -20.03 11.28 -7.91
CA LEU A 101 -19.21 10.82 -9.01
C LEU A 101 -17.89 11.58 -9.12
N ILE A 102 -17.93 12.92 -9.07
CA ILE A 102 -16.72 13.75 -9.10
C ILE A 102 -15.82 13.45 -7.89
N GLY A 103 -16.40 13.36 -6.70
CA GLY A 103 -15.67 13.04 -5.47
C GLY A 103 -15.00 11.67 -5.53
N THR A 104 -15.69 10.67 -6.08
CA THR A 104 -15.13 9.31 -6.26
C THR A 104 -13.95 9.32 -7.23
N ILE A 105 -14.07 10.01 -8.37
CA ILE A 105 -12.99 10.09 -9.36
C ILE A 105 -11.77 10.79 -8.77
N ILE A 106 -11.96 11.93 -8.10
CA ILE A 106 -10.86 12.67 -7.45
C ILE A 106 -10.19 11.79 -6.40
N LEU A 107 -10.95 11.07 -5.58
CA LEU A 107 -10.41 10.24 -4.52
C LEU A 107 -9.63 9.04 -5.06
N GLN A 108 -10.08 8.43 -6.17
CA GLN A 108 -9.35 7.38 -6.87
C GLN A 108 -8.04 7.90 -7.49
N VAL A 109 -8.05 9.10 -8.07
CA VAL A 109 -6.83 9.73 -8.60
C VAL A 109 -5.84 10.03 -7.47
N LEU A 110 -6.31 10.62 -6.37
CA LEU A 110 -5.47 10.88 -5.20
C LEU A 110 -4.86 9.58 -4.64
N LEU A 111 -5.68 8.53 -4.48
CA LEU A 111 -5.21 7.21 -4.03
C LEU A 111 -4.10 6.69 -4.96
N ARG A 112 -4.30 6.76 -6.28
CA ARG A 112 -3.31 6.33 -7.26
C ARG A 112 -1.99 7.09 -7.12
N VAL A 113 -2.04 8.41 -7.04
CA VAL A 113 -0.85 9.25 -6.88
C VAL A 113 -0.10 8.91 -5.59
N THR A 114 -0.83 8.73 -4.47
CA THR A 114 -0.22 8.36 -3.19
C THR A 114 0.48 7.00 -3.25
N PHE A 115 -0.17 5.98 -3.79
CA PHE A 115 0.42 4.63 -3.89
C PHE A 115 1.58 4.58 -4.89
N GLU A 116 1.50 5.31 -6.00
CA GLU A 116 2.58 5.39 -6.98
C GLU A 116 3.81 6.08 -6.39
N LEU A 117 3.64 7.14 -5.61
CA LEU A 117 4.73 7.78 -4.86
C LEU A 117 5.37 6.82 -3.85
N ILE A 118 4.57 6.08 -3.08
CA ILE A 118 5.05 5.10 -2.12
C ILE A 118 5.86 4.01 -2.84
N LEU A 119 5.35 3.48 -3.95
CA LEU A 119 6.02 2.44 -4.74
C LEU A 119 7.33 2.94 -5.37
N VAL A 120 7.38 4.17 -5.86
CA VAL A 120 8.60 4.78 -6.41
C VAL A 120 9.68 4.92 -5.33
N VAL A 121 9.33 5.43 -4.15
CA VAL A 121 10.28 5.55 -3.03
C VAL A 121 10.86 4.19 -2.65
N PHE A 122 10.00 3.18 -2.60
CA PHE A 122 10.41 1.81 -2.29
C PHE A 122 11.27 1.17 -3.38
N SER A 123 10.93 1.39 -4.65
CA SER A 123 11.73 0.90 -5.79
C SER A 123 13.14 1.52 -5.82
N ILE A 124 13.28 2.79 -5.43
CA ILE A 124 14.59 3.43 -5.31
C ILE A 124 15.43 2.76 -4.21
N GLN A 125 14.82 2.43 -3.06
CA GLN A 125 15.52 1.74 -1.98
C GLN A 125 15.98 0.34 -2.38
N GLU A 126 15.12 -0.44 -3.06
CA GLU A 126 15.50 -1.75 -3.60
C GLU A 126 16.64 -1.65 -4.61
N ASN A 127 16.57 -0.70 -5.56
CA ASN A 127 17.63 -0.51 -6.56
C ASN A 127 18.96 -0.10 -5.92
N LEU A 128 18.94 0.74 -4.89
CA LEU A 128 20.15 1.12 -4.15
C LEU A 128 20.77 -0.06 -3.39
N LEU A 129 19.94 -0.99 -2.89
CA LEU A 129 20.41 -2.20 -2.24
C LEU A 129 21.03 -3.16 -3.25
N ALA A 130 20.38 -3.40 -4.38
CA ALA A 130 20.88 -4.25 -5.44
C ALA A 130 22.23 -3.76 -5.99
N ILE A 131 22.41 -2.45 -6.14
CA ILE A 131 23.68 -1.85 -6.58
C ILE A 131 24.79 -2.08 -5.55
N ARG A 132 24.50 -1.97 -4.25
CA ARG A 132 25.51 -2.21 -3.19
C ARG A 132 25.98 -3.65 -3.19
N GLU A 133 25.04 -4.59 -3.27
CA GLU A 133 25.34 -6.03 -3.31
C GLU A 133 26.17 -6.39 -4.55
N GLN A 134 25.82 -5.89 -5.74
CA GLN A 134 26.64 -6.09 -6.95
C GLN A 134 28.06 -5.54 -6.83
N ARG A 135 28.25 -4.44 -6.10
CA ARG A 135 29.57 -3.82 -5.93
C ARG A 135 30.48 -4.64 -5.02
N GLU A 136 29.93 -5.21 -3.95
CA GLU A 136 30.66 -6.12 -3.05
C GLU A 136 31.09 -7.40 -3.79
N PHE A 137 30.20 -8.03 -4.56
CA PHE A 137 30.55 -9.21 -5.36
C PHE A 137 31.67 -8.95 -6.39
N MET A 138 31.68 -7.78 -7.03
CA MET A 138 32.75 -7.40 -7.97
C MET A 138 34.08 -7.17 -7.26
N GLU A 139 34.07 -6.58 -6.07
CA GLU A 139 35.30 -6.34 -5.29
C GLU A 139 35.91 -7.67 -4.82
N ASP A 140 35.08 -8.62 -4.38
CA ASP A 140 35.51 -9.97 -3.99
C ASP A 140 36.05 -10.78 -5.20
N GLU A 141 35.41 -10.69 -6.37
CA GLU A 141 35.86 -11.39 -7.58
C GLU A 141 37.19 -10.85 -8.11
N ILE A 142 37.40 -9.52 -8.04
CA ILE A 142 38.67 -8.89 -8.38
C ILE A 142 39.78 -9.34 -7.41
N GLN A 143 39.51 -9.40 -6.11
CA GLN A 143 40.49 -9.85 -5.12
C GLN A 143 40.92 -11.30 -5.34
N MET A 144 39.98 -12.21 -5.59
CA MET A 144 40.30 -13.61 -5.92
C MET A 144 41.15 -13.74 -7.19
N SER A 145 40.89 -12.91 -8.21
CA SER A 145 41.69 -12.93 -9.44
C SER A 145 43.13 -12.46 -9.25
N TYR A 146 43.41 -11.62 -8.24
CA TYR A 146 44.78 -11.18 -7.94
C TYR A 146 45.55 -12.20 -7.10
N ASP A 147 44.88 -12.90 -6.18
CA ASP A 147 45.52 -13.97 -5.39
C ASP A 147 45.91 -15.18 -6.28
N ASP A 148 45.13 -15.52 -7.30
CA ASP A 148 45.45 -16.62 -8.25
C ASP A 148 46.61 -16.29 -9.23
N GLU A 149 46.96 -15.01 -9.43
CA GLU A 149 48.10 -14.60 -10.28
C GLU A 149 49.43 -14.51 -9.51
N GLU A 150 49.40 -14.52 -8.17
CA GLU A 150 50.61 -14.45 -7.32
C GLU A 150 51.20 -15.83 -6.91
N ASP A 151 50.49 -16.95 -7.19
CA ASP A 151 50.95 -18.34 -7.00
C ASP A 151 51.55 -18.98 -8.28
#